data_AF-A0A7J5QJ87-F1
#
_entry.id   AF-A0A7J5QJ87-F1
#
_cell.length_a   1.000
_cell.length_b   1.000
_cell.length_c   1.000
_cell.angle_alpha   90.00
_cell.angle_beta   90.00
_cell.angle_gamma   90.00
#
_symmetry.space_group_name_H-M   'P 1'
#
loop_
_entity.id
_entity.type
_entity.pdbx_description
1 polymer ?
#
loop_
_entity_poly.entity_id
_entity_poly.type
_entity_poly.pdbx_seq_one_letter_code
_entity_poly.pdbx_strand_id
1 'polypeptide(L)'
;MKLYKYLISGGLALTLSLSSCESWLEVEPNDTRTTDYFYSTPSEMEQAIIGIYNGLLPISDYSWLMSEVRSDNAWVDKTTDKQRDYIDIGTFNPNISTISTLSGAWNNLYEIIARANMFLSKTDGVTFSSEAIKNQFIGEAKFLRALAYFDLVRYFGRIPIVLEPVSVNEAMTIKQSEPVEVYETAIVPDLEDAVKKLVDTPLNYMGNSASAGRATQVAAKSLLGRVYLTMAGYPVQDASKKTLAEELFSEVIDYSFANNKYWASTADEWIKIWISDNDNKYHIFEIQYIAAKNYGNPMVFNSVPAVNDSYTKIQMSGNRIWCENQLDGIFKQTDETGAFIDKRCAGTINTSEFVDEDGTPYTGGDFFLKFFEHKMKRKLLGYEDIDDQIADRTYFPINYPLIRLEDVMLMYAEIVGPTGKGKEMVNKIRTRAGLDALDDDITIENFADSVDIERRRELASEGIRWHDLVRQNRYVSVLQDMFKRNGSDANGVITKPETYELYKLVTKDSYIYPIPDSQMKVKEGLYEQNKGYN
;
A
#
# COMPACT_ATOMS: atom_id res chain seq x y z
N MET A 1 -26.22 74.41 44.58
CA MET A 1 -26.95 73.14 44.30
C MET A 1 -27.05 72.73 42.81
N LYS A 2 -26.42 73.43 41.85
CA LYS A 2 -26.48 73.02 40.42
C LYS A 2 -25.27 72.22 39.92
N LEU A 3 -24.14 72.18 40.64
CA LEU A 3 -22.94 71.43 40.22
C LEU A 3 -22.98 69.94 40.61
N TYR A 4 -23.65 69.59 41.71
CA TYR A 4 -23.74 68.21 42.20
C TYR A 4 -24.63 67.30 41.34
N LYS A 5 -25.60 67.87 40.61
CA LYS A 5 -26.46 67.11 39.71
C LYS A 5 -25.70 66.63 38.47
N TYR A 6 -24.78 67.44 37.92
CA TYR A 6 -24.00 67.04 36.74
C TYR A 6 -22.91 66.01 37.04
N LEU A 7 -22.36 65.98 38.27
CA LEU A 7 -21.39 64.96 38.68
C LEU A 7 -22.03 63.58 38.91
N ILE A 8 -23.27 63.55 39.40
CA ILE A 8 -24.03 62.30 39.55
C ILE A 8 -24.58 61.81 38.20
N SER A 9 -24.97 62.72 37.30
CA SER A 9 -25.37 62.37 35.91
C SER A 9 -24.19 61.91 35.05
N GLY A 10 -22.99 62.46 35.25
CA GLY A 10 -21.78 62.05 34.54
C GLY A 10 -21.18 60.74 35.03
N GLY A 11 -21.29 60.45 36.34
CA GLY A 11 -20.86 59.17 36.91
C GLY A 11 -21.78 58.00 36.56
N LEU A 12 -23.10 58.22 36.50
CA LEU A 12 -24.07 57.17 36.16
C LEU A 12 -24.07 56.83 34.66
N ALA A 13 -23.67 57.78 33.79
CA ALA A 13 -23.53 57.57 32.36
C ALA A 13 -22.23 56.85 31.97
N LEU A 14 -21.22 56.82 32.85
CA LEU A 14 -19.95 56.12 32.62
C LEU A 14 -19.96 54.67 33.12
N THR A 15 -20.93 54.28 33.95
CA THR A 15 -21.09 52.91 34.48
C THR A 15 -22.03 52.03 33.65
N LEU A 16 -22.70 52.58 32.64
CA LEU A 16 -23.62 51.84 31.75
C LEU A 16 -22.95 51.36 30.45
N SER A 17 -21.65 51.59 30.27
CA SER A 17 -20.88 51.23 29.07
C SER A 17 -19.92 50.05 29.26
N LEU A 18 -20.02 49.30 30.36
CA LEU A 18 -19.17 48.12 30.63
C LEU A 18 -19.92 46.77 30.61
N SER A 19 -21.09 46.71 29.96
CA SER A 19 -21.61 45.41 29.50
C SER A 19 -20.72 44.94 28.35
N SER A 20 -19.66 44.21 28.69
CA SER A 20 -18.86 43.42 27.76
C SER A 20 -19.80 42.42 27.07
N CYS A 21 -20.21 42.72 25.83
CA CYS A 21 -20.68 41.70 24.90
C CYS A 21 -19.46 40.84 24.51
N GLU A 22 -19.12 39.83 25.32
CA GLU A 22 -18.14 38.81 24.90
C GLU A 22 -18.63 38.09 23.62
N SER A 23 -19.95 37.93 23.45
CA SER A 23 -20.56 37.23 22.30
C SER A 23 -20.51 37.98 20.95
N TRP A 24 -19.99 39.21 20.91
CA TRP A 24 -19.84 39.99 19.66
C TRP A 24 -18.39 40.10 19.19
N LEU A 25 -17.42 39.75 20.05
CA LEU A 25 -15.99 39.72 19.71
C LEU A 25 -15.49 38.32 19.34
N GLU A 26 -16.26 37.27 19.65
CA GLU A 26 -16.12 35.95 19.04
C GLU A 26 -16.98 35.89 17.77
N VAL A 27 -16.57 36.63 16.73
CA VAL A 27 -17.01 36.33 15.38
C VAL A 27 -16.13 35.17 14.90
N GLU A 28 -16.59 33.95 15.17
CA GLU A 28 -16.05 32.76 14.51
C GLU A 28 -16.12 32.97 12.99
N PRO A 29 -15.05 32.70 12.24
CA PRO A 29 -15.10 32.90 10.80
C PRO A 29 -16.14 31.93 10.24
N ASN A 30 -17.22 32.46 9.66
CA ASN A 30 -18.32 31.68 9.06
C ASN A 30 -17.84 30.73 7.93
N ASP A 31 -16.58 30.87 7.52
CA ASP A 31 -15.86 30.15 6.48
C ASP A 31 -14.84 29.12 7.00
N THR A 32 -14.55 29.07 8.32
CA THR A 32 -13.72 28.02 8.92
C THR A 32 -14.48 27.23 9.96
N ARG A 33 -14.79 25.96 9.64
CA ARG A 33 -15.29 25.00 10.63
C ARG A 33 -14.09 24.50 11.43
N THR A 34 -13.88 25.02 12.63
CA THR A 34 -12.80 24.53 13.52
C THR A 34 -13.07 23.08 13.91
N THR A 35 -12.01 22.35 14.29
CA THR A 35 -12.08 20.93 14.71
C THR A 35 -13.05 20.70 15.87
N ASP A 36 -13.38 21.73 16.65
CA ASP A 36 -14.27 21.62 17.79
C ASP A 36 -15.75 21.57 17.40
N TYR A 37 -16.12 22.18 16.25
CA TYR A 37 -17.51 22.20 15.78
C TYR A 37 -17.78 21.26 14.61
N PHE A 38 -16.74 20.77 13.92
CA PHE A 38 -16.93 19.91 12.74
C PHE A 38 -17.49 18.52 13.07
N TYR A 39 -17.06 17.88 14.16
CA TYR A 39 -17.43 16.50 14.49
C TYR A 39 -18.73 16.42 15.28
N SER A 40 -19.81 17.02 14.77
CA SER A 40 -21.06 17.19 15.53
C SER A 40 -22.21 16.29 15.05
N THR A 41 -22.18 15.84 13.79
CA THR A 41 -23.26 15.05 13.19
C THR A 41 -22.75 13.79 12.49
N PRO A 42 -23.57 12.74 12.33
CA PRO A 42 -23.18 11.53 11.60
C PRO A 42 -22.71 11.77 10.15
N SER A 43 -23.26 12.78 9.47
CA SER A 43 -22.84 13.18 8.12
C SER A 43 -21.42 13.77 8.11
N GLU A 44 -21.09 14.59 9.11
CA GLU A 44 -19.74 15.12 9.27
C GLU A 44 -18.74 14.05 9.69
N MET A 45 -19.17 13.09 10.53
CA MET A 45 -18.38 11.89 10.83
C MET A 45 -18.13 11.08 9.55
N GLU A 46 -19.11 10.95 8.65
CA GLU A 46 -18.90 10.31 7.36
C GLU A 46 -17.87 11.09 6.49
N GLN A 47 -17.93 12.42 6.47
CA GLN A 47 -16.94 13.23 5.76
C GLN A 47 -15.54 13.06 6.36
N ALA A 48 -15.42 13.00 7.68
CA ALA A 48 -14.15 12.77 8.36
C ALA A 48 -13.55 11.40 8.03
N ILE A 49 -14.35 10.32 8.05
CA ILE A 49 -13.84 8.99 7.67
C ILE A 49 -13.42 8.94 6.20
N ILE A 50 -14.14 9.60 5.29
CA ILE A 50 -13.72 9.77 3.88
C ILE A 50 -12.39 10.52 3.81
N GLY A 51 -12.19 11.53 4.67
CA GLY A 51 -10.90 12.21 4.82
C GLY A 51 -9.77 11.29 5.24
N ILE A 52 -10.02 10.27 6.07
CA ILE A 52 -9.00 9.26 6.41
C ILE A 52 -8.68 8.40 5.18
N TYR A 53 -9.68 7.90 4.46
CA TYR A 53 -9.47 7.16 3.20
C TYR A 53 -8.74 7.97 2.13
N ASN A 54 -9.00 9.27 2.04
CA ASN A 54 -8.31 10.15 1.09
C ASN A 54 -6.79 10.16 1.32
N GLY A 55 -6.33 9.93 2.56
CA GLY A 55 -4.92 9.77 2.89
C GLY A 55 -4.25 8.55 2.23
N LEU A 56 -5.02 7.59 1.69
CA LEU A 56 -4.50 6.44 0.97
C LEU A 56 -4.02 6.77 -0.45
N LEU A 57 -4.55 7.82 -1.09
CA LEU A 57 -4.24 8.16 -2.49
C LEU A 57 -2.73 8.20 -2.82
N PRO A 58 -1.86 8.80 -1.99
CA PRO A 58 -0.42 8.82 -2.29
C PRO A 58 0.31 7.50 -2.00
N ILE A 59 -0.32 6.48 -1.38
CA ILE A 59 0.36 5.24 -0.97
C ILE A 59 1.01 4.52 -2.16
N SER A 60 0.33 4.40 -3.30
CA SER A 60 0.87 3.65 -4.44
C SER A 60 2.15 4.28 -5.01
N ASP A 61 2.31 5.60 -4.86
CA ASP A 61 3.48 6.37 -5.32
C ASP A 61 4.78 5.84 -4.70
N TYR A 62 4.79 5.69 -3.37
CA TYR A 62 5.98 5.28 -2.61
C TYR A 62 6.01 3.81 -2.25
N SER A 63 4.87 3.14 -2.02
CA SER A 63 4.84 1.73 -1.60
C SER A 63 5.43 0.81 -2.65
N TRP A 64 5.14 1.05 -3.93
CA TRP A 64 5.70 0.28 -5.03
C TRP A 64 7.22 0.48 -5.14
N LEU A 65 7.71 1.73 -5.03
CA LEU A 65 9.14 2.02 -4.99
C LEU A 65 9.82 1.35 -3.79
N MET A 66 9.27 1.51 -2.59
CA MET A 66 9.88 1.03 -1.36
C MET A 66 9.77 -0.49 -1.17
N SER A 67 8.98 -1.17 -1.98
CA SER A 67 8.72 -2.62 -1.86
C SER A 67 9.07 -3.39 -3.13
N GLU A 68 8.45 -3.09 -4.27
CA GLU A 68 8.70 -3.85 -5.50
C GLU A 68 10.12 -3.59 -6.04
N VAL A 69 10.51 -2.32 -6.16
CA VAL A 69 11.85 -1.92 -6.65
C VAL A 69 12.97 -2.37 -5.71
N ARG A 70 12.63 -2.61 -4.44
CA ARG A 70 13.55 -3.12 -3.42
C ARG A 70 13.72 -4.64 -3.47
N SER A 71 12.96 -5.36 -4.30
CA SER A 71 12.91 -6.83 -4.32
C SER A 71 13.68 -7.44 -5.50
N ASP A 72 13.67 -8.77 -5.58
CA ASP A 72 14.20 -9.54 -6.73
C ASP A 72 13.24 -9.59 -7.92
N ASN A 73 12.11 -8.89 -7.89
CA ASN A 73 11.21 -8.81 -9.04
C ASN A 73 11.59 -7.71 -10.02
N ALA A 74 12.20 -6.63 -9.54
CA ALA A 74 12.51 -5.45 -10.33
C ALA A 74 14.02 -5.29 -10.51
N TRP A 75 14.42 -4.72 -11.65
CA TRP A 75 15.79 -4.38 -11.94
C TRP A 75 15.94 -2.89 -12.24
N VAL A 76 16.98 -2.30 -11.67
CA VAL A 76 17.38 -0.91 -11.93
C VAL A 76 18.88 -0.90 -12.22
N ASP A 77 19.25 -0.30 -13.34
CA ASP A 77 20.65 -0.08 -13.64
C ASP A 77 21.21 1.01 -12.75
N LYS A 78 22.40 0.76 -12.18
CA LYS A 78 23.16 1.81 -11.54
C LYS A 78 23.61 2.79 -12.61
N THR A 79 23.14 4.03 -12.53
CA THR A 79 23.58 5.10 -13.43
C THR A 79 24.45 6.11 -12.67
N THR A 80 25.33 6.79 -13.39
CA THR A 80 26.17 7.88 -12.86
C THR A 80 25.55 9.26 -13.05
N ASP A 81 24.38 9.33 -13.68
CA ASP A 81 23.62 10.58 -13.83
C ASP A 81 22.77 10.85 -12.57
N LYS A 82 22.27 12.09 -12.48
CA LYS A 82 21.62 12.72 -11.31
C LYS A 82 20.91 11.74 -10.37
N GLN A 83 21.09 11.93 -9.06
CA GLN A 83 20.40 11.16 -8.02
C GLN A 83 18.88 11.02 -8.30
N ARG A 84 18.39 9.78 -8.13
CA ARG A 84 16.98 9.38 -8.31
C ARG A 84 16.61 8.40 -7.21
N ASP A 85 15.50 8.66 -6.52
CA ASP A 85 15.01 7.84 -5.42
C ASP A 85 14.91 6.34 -5.78
N TYR A 86 14.39 5.99 -6.97
CA TYR A 86 14.24 4.59 -7.37
C TYR A 86 15.57 3.86 -7.59
N ILE A 87 16.62 4.57 -8.02
CA ILE A 87 17.97 3.99 -8.18
C ILE A 87 18.58 3.75 -6.81
N ASP A 88 18.49 4.75 -5.93
CA ASP A 88 18.98 4.67 -4.55
C ASP A 88 18.31 3.52 -3.78
N ILE A 89 17.00 3.36 -3.96
CA ILE A 89 16.22 2.26 -3.38
C ILE A 89 16.61 0.92 -4.01
N GLY A 90 16.62 0.80 -5.34
CA GLY A 90 16.91 -0.46 -6.04
C GLY A 90 18.37 -0.93 -5.88
N THR A 91 19.31 -0.01 -5.64
CA THR A 91 20.75 -0.32 -5.51
C THR A 91 21.23 -0.38 -4.06
N PHE A 92 20.33 -0.31 -3.08
CA PHE A 92 20.68 -0.43 -1.66
C PHE A 92 21.63 0.67 -1.16
N ASN A 93 21.52 1.88 -1.71
CA ASN A 93 22.35 3.00 -1.25
C ASN A 93 22.08 3.28 0.25
N PRO A 94 23.11 3.28 1.11
CA PRO A 94 22.95 3.54 2.55
C PRO A 94 22.79 5.04 2.89
N ASN A 95 22.99 5.95 1.93
CA ASN A 95 22.93 7.40 2.15
C ASN A 95 21.64 8.00 1.58
N ILE A 96 20.49 7.48 2.01
CA ILE A 96 19.18 7.78 1.40
C ILE A 96 18.19 8.43 2.38
N SER A 97 18.62 8.80 3.59
CA SER A 97 17.75 9.40 4.62
C SER A 97 17.10 10.72 4.19
N THR A 98 17.62 11.39 3.15
CA THR A 98 17.12 12.67 2.65
C THR A 98 16.21 12.56 1.43
N ILE A 99 15.98 11.36 0.89
CA ILE A 99 15.18 11.22 -0.34
C ILE A 99 13.71 11.51 -0.08
N SER A 100 13.03 12.09 -1.08
CA SER A 100 11.64 12.52 -0.94
C SER A 100 10.69 11.37 -0.64
N THR A 101 10.93 10.21 -1.26
CA THR A 101 10.08 9.02 -1.11
C THR A 101 9.93 8.60 0.35
N LEU A 102 11.03 8.57 1.13
CA LEU A 102 10.97 8.18 2.55
C LEU A 102 10.25 9.23 3.40
N SER A 103 10.54 10.51 3.17
CA SER A 103 9.88 11.59 3.90
C SER A 103 8.37 11.66 3.61
N GLY A 104 7.98 11.41 2.35
CA GLY A 104 6.59 11.35 1.92
C GLY A 104 5.86 10.17 2.55
N ALA A 105 6.45 8.97 2.51
CA ALA A 105 5.89 7.79 3.16
C ALA A 105 5.65 8.03 4.66
N TRP A 106 6.65 8.52 5.38
CA TRP A 106 6.53 8.82 6.82
C TRP A 106 5.38 9.81 7.10
N ASN A 107 5.38 10.94 6.40
CA ASN A 107 4.39 12.00 6.64
C ASN A 107 2.97 11.56 6.29
N ASN A 108 2.78 10.92 5.13
CA ASN A 108 1.46 10.49 4.67
C ASN A 108 0.85 9.44 5.60
N LEU A 109 1.66 8.48 6.08
CA LEU A 109 1.18 7.44 7.01
C LEU A 109 0.85 8.01 8.39
N TYR A 110 1.67 8.93 8.92
CA TYR A 110 1.34 9.62 10.18
C TYR A 110 0.15 10.57 10.05
N GLU A 111 -0.12 11.11 8.86
CA GLU A 111 -1.33 11.89 8.61
C GLU A 111 -2.59 11.04 8.69
N ILE A 112 -2.58 9.81 8.12
CA ILE A 112 -3.69 8.85 8.30
C ILE A 112 -3.92 8.58 9.79
N ILE A 113 -2.85 8.32 10.55
CA ILE A 113 -2.92 8.06 11.99
C ILE A 113 -3.51 9.27 12.73
N ALA A 114 -3.04 10.48 12.44
CA ALA A 114 -3.54 11.69 13.10
C ALA A 114 -5.03 11.94 12.80
N ARG A 115 -5.46 11.75 11.54
CA ARG A 115 -6.87 11.87 11.15
C ARG A 115 -7.73 10.80 11.85
N ALA A 116 -7.25 9.56 11.94
CA ALA A 116 -7.93 8.48 12.65
C ALA A 116 -8.04 8.75 14.17
N ASN A 117 -6.97 9.22 14.80
CA ASN A 117 -7.00 9.59 16.22
C ASN A 117 -8.01 10.71 16.48
N MET A 118 -8.02 11.75 15.64
CA MET A 118 -8.99 12.84 15.75
C MET A 118 -10.42 12.32 15.62
N PHE A 119 -10.70 11.51 14.60
CA PHE A 119 -12.01 10.89 14.40
C PHE A 119 -12.47 10.08 15.62
N LEU A 120 -11.60 9.19 16.13
CA LEU A 120 -11.91 8.32 17.27
C LEU A 120 -12.15 9.13 18.56
N SER A 121 -11.37 10.19 18.79
CA SER A 121 -11.55 11.06 19.97
C SER A 121 -12.90 11.77 20.01
N LYS A 122 -13.57 11.93 18.86
CA LYS A 122 -14.85 12.64 18.73
C LYS A 122 -16.06 11.71 18.65
N THR A 123 -15.87 10.42 18.37
CA THR A 123 -16.99 9.49 18.10
C THR A 123 -18.02 9.35 19.22
N ASP A 124 -17.63 9.50 20.50
CA ASP A 124 -18.56 9.41 21.63
C ASP A 124 -19.43 10.65 21.81
N GLY A 125 -19.05 11.79 21.22
CA GLY A 125 -19.83 13.02 21.23
C GLY A 125 -20.97 13.07 20.22
N VAL A 126 -21.06 12.08 19.31
CA VAL A 126 -22.03 12.09 18.21
C VAL A 126 -23.06 10.98 18.35
N THR A 127 -24.34 11.34 18.24
CA THR A 127 -25.45 10.37 18.22
C THR A 127 -25.72 9.91 16.78
N PHE A 128 -25.51 8.63 16.52
CA PHE A 128 -25.78 8.00 15.22
C PHE A 128 -27.21 7.47 15.13
N SER A 129 -27.68 7.24 13.90
CA SER A 129 -28.98 6.61 13.62
C SER A 129 -29.04 5.14 14.07
N SER A 130 -27.89 4.46 14.15
CA SER A 130 -27.76 3.14 14.76
C SER A 130 -26.35 2.90 15.31
N GLU A 131 -26.26 2.03 16.30
CA GLU A 131 -24.98 1.59 16.88
C GLU A 131 -24.14 0.81 15.86
N ALA A 132 -24.78 0.14 14.89
CA ALA A 132 -24.09 -0.56 13.81
C ALA A 132 -23.29 0.39 12.92
N ILE A 133 -23.85 1.55 12.55
CA ILE A 133 -23.16 2.56 11.74
C ILE A 133 -22.02 3.20 12.54
N LYS A 134 -22.26 3.55 13.82
CA LYS A 134 -21.21 4.06 14.71
C LYS A 134 -20.04 3.09 14.78
N ASN A 135 -20.33 1.82 15.05
CA ASN A 135 -19.32 0.78 15.13
C ASN A 135 -18.58 0.57 13.80
N GLN A 136 -19.30 0.54 12.68
CA GLN A 136 -18.66 0.43 11.37
C GLN A 136 -17.64 1.55 11.16
N PHE A 137 -18.00 2.81 11.39
CA PHE A 137 -17.07 3.91 11.18
C PHE A 137 -15.87 3.87 12.14
N ILE A 138 -16.06 3.44 13.39
CA ILE A 138 -14.95 3.16 14.33
C ILE A 138 -14.04 2.05 13.78
N GLY A 139 -14.63 0.96 13.28
CA GLY A 139 -13.90 -0.15 12.68
C GLY A 139 -13.11 0.28 11.44
N GLU A 140 -13.68 1.12 10.59
CA GLU A 140 -13.01 1.68 9.40
C GLU A 140 -11.81 2.55 9.81
N ALA A 141 -11.99 3.46 10.78
CA ALA A 141 -10.90 4.33 11.26
C ALA A 141 -9.75 3.52 11.85
N LYS A 142 -10.05 2.50 12.66
CA LYS A 142 -9.05 1.60 13.25
C LYS A 142 -8.36 0.71 12.22
N PHE A 143 -9.10 0.19 11.24
CA PHE A 143 -8.51 -0.56 10.13
C PHE A 143 -7.48 0.29 9.37
N LEU A 144 -7.82 1.55 9.05
CA LEU A 144 -6.92 2.47 8.33
C LEU A 144 -5.73 2.90 9.19
N ARG A 145 -5.93 3.13 10.50
CA ARG A 145 -4.84 3.43 11.44
C ARG A 145 -3.87 2.26 11.56
N ALA A 146 -4.38 1.04 11.69
CA ALA A 146 -3.56 -0.17 11.75
C ALA A 146 -2.81 -0.45 10.45
N LEU A 147 -3.45 -0.22 9.29
CA LEU A 147 -2.79 -0.30 7.98
C LEU A 147 -1.60 0.68 7.90
N ALA A 148 -1.80 1.93 8.32
CA ALA A 148 -0.74 2.93 8.31
C ALA A 148 0.44 2.57 9.24
N TYR A 149 0.15 2.10 10.46
CA TYR A 149 1.17 1.60 11.37
C TYR A 149 1.89 0.36 10.83
N PHE A 150 1.18 -0.54 10.17
CA PHE A 150 1.76 -1.75 9.61
C PHE A 150 2.76 -1.46 8.49
N ASP A 151 2.50 -0.44 7.67
CA ASP A 151 3.46 0.03 6.68
C ASP A 151 4.65 0.75 7.34
N LEU A 152 4.39 1.66 8.29
CA LEU A 152 5.45 2.37 9.01
C LEU A 152 6.44 1.42 9.70
N VAL A 153 5.96 0.40 10.43
CA VAL A 153 6.83 -0.52 11.16
C VAL A 153 7.63 -1.41 10.21
N ARG A 154 7.05 -1.80 9.06
CA ARG A 154 7.75 -2.60 8.03
C ARG A 154 8.77 -1.78 7.23
N TYR A 155 8.54 -0.47 7.07
CA TYR A 155 9.50 0.41 6.41
C TYR A 155 10.59 0.91 7.35
N PHE A 156 10.26 1.29 8.58
CA PHE A 156 11.16 2.06 9.44
C PHE A 156 11.53 1.34 10.74
N GLY A 157 10.96 0.18 11.04
CA GLY A 157 11.23 -0.56 12.26
C GLY A 157 10.73 0.19 13.49
N ARG A 158 11.64 0.88 14.19
CA ARG A 158 11.32 1.61 15.43
C ARG A 158 10.62 2.92 15.10
N ILE A 159 9.38 3.09 15.57
CA ILE A 159 8.55 4.26 15.26
C ILE A 159 7.76 4.73 16.49
N PRO A 160 7.41 6.02 16.60
CA PRO A 160 6.51 6.53 17.63
C PRO A 160 5.11 5.93 17.56
N ILE A 161 4.54 5.56 18.72
CA ILE A 161 3.13 5.17 18.85
C ILE A 161 2.33 6.35 19.40
N VAL A 162 1.33 6.79 18.64
CA VAL A 162 0.39 7.87 18.96
C VAL A 162 -1.03 7.40 18.68
N LEU A 163 -1.82 7.15 19.72
CA LEU A 163 -3.19 6.61 19.60
C LEU A 163 -4.28 7.62 19.91
N GLU A 164 -3.91 8.83 20.31
CA GLU A 164 -4.81 9.94 20.61
C GLU A 164 -4.29 11.23 19.94
N PRO A 165 -5.13 12.25 19.75
CA PRO A 165 -4.67 13.56 19.34
C PRO A 165 -3.64 14.11 20.33
N VAL A 166 -2.51 14.60 19.83
CA VAL A 166 -1.46 15.21 20.65
C VAL A 166 -1.10 16.59 20.10
N SER A 167 -0.76 17.50 21.00
CA SER A 167 -0.17 18.79 20.64
C SER A 167 1.25 18.62 20.09
N VAL A 168 1.75 19.65 19.41
CA VAL A 168 3.15 19.67 18.93
C VAL A 168 4.12 19.45 20.09
N ASN A 169 3.89 20.09 21.24
CA ASN A 169 4.78 19.94 22.40
C ASN A 169 4.80 18.52 22.97
N GLU A 170 3.64 17.86 23.03
CA GLU A 170 3.55 16.45 23.44
C GLU A 170 4.26 15.54 22.43
N ALA A 171 4.02 15.73 21.13
CA ALA A 171 4.69 14.98 20.08
C ALA A 171 6.23 15.04 20.18
N MET A 172 6.79 16.19 20.57
CA MET A 172 8.24 16.37 20.81
C MET A 172 8.79 15.60 22.03
N THR A 173 7.96 14.83 22.74
CA THR A 173 8.37 14.00 23.88
C THR A 173 8.19 12.50 23.62
N ILE A 174 7.49 12.14 22.54
CA ILE A 174 7.18 10.74 22.21
C ILE A 174 8.39 10.12 21.53
N LYS A 175 8.96 9.09 22.13
CA LYS A 175 10.09 8.34 21.58
C LYS A 175 9.62 7.23 20.63
N GLN A 176 10.53 6.71 19.83
CA GLN A 176 10.30 5.47 19.08
C GLN A 176 10.04 4.30 20.02
N SER A 177 9.12 3.43 19.63
CA SER A 177 8.81 2.15 20.28
C SER A 177 9.45 1.00 19.49
N GLU A 178 9.68 -0.13 20.15
CA GLU A 178 10.21 -1.31 19.48
C GLU A 178 9.17 -1.92 18.53
N PRO A 179 9.56 -2.58 17.43
CA PRO A 179 8.62 -3.08 16.43
C PRO A 179 7.50 -3.97 17.02
N VAL A 180 7.85 -4.85 17.97
CA VAL A 180 6.86 -5.72 18.64
C VAL A 180 5.82 -4.91 19.42
N GLU A 181 6.20 -3.81 20.05
CA GLU A 181 5.28 -2.95 20.79
C GLU A 181 4.30 -2.24 19.85
N VAL A 182 4.75 -1.85 18.66
CA VAL A 182 3.88 -1.25 17.63
C VAL A 182 2.80 -2.26 17.20
N TYR A 183 3.19 -3.52 16.97
CA TYR A 183 2.24 -4.57 16.64
C TYR A 183 1.22 -4.80 17.76
N GLU A 184 1.69 -4.97 18.99
CA GLU A 184 0.84 -5.39 20.12
C GLU A 184 -0.01 -4.24 20.69
N THR A 185 0.43 -2.98 20.54
CA THR A 185 -0.25 -1.83 21.12
C THR A 185 -1.13 -1.10 20.12
N ALA A 186 -0.70 -0.97 18.86
CA ALA A 186 -1.39 -0.17 17.86
C ALA A 186 -2.11 -1.01 16.79
N ILE A 187 -1.45 -2.04 16.25
CA ILE A 187 -1.95 -2.74 15.04
C ILE A 187 -2.96 -3.83 15.40
N VAL A 188 -2.57 -4.80 16.23
CA VAL A 188 -3.40 -5.97 16.55
C VAL A 188 -4.71 -5.56 17.24
N PRO A 189 -4.70 -4.73 18.30
CA PRO A 189 -5.95 -4.35 18.97
C PRO A 189 -6.94 -3.60 18.06
N ASP A 190 -6.42 -2.73 17.18
CA ASP A 190 -7.26 -1.99 16.23
C ASP A 190 -7.89 -2.93 15.19
N LEU A 191 -7.13 -3.88 14.65
CA LEU A 191 -7.65 -4.84 13.68
C LEU A 191 -8.61 -5.85 14.30
N GLU A 192 -8.36 -6.34 15.52
CA GLU A 192 -9.29 -7.22 16.22
C GLU A 192 -10.64 -6.52 16.50
N ASP A 193 -10.60 -5.23 16.85
CA ASP A 193 -11.80 -4.43 17.03
C ASP A 193 -12.50 -4.13 15.69
N ALA A 194 -11.73 -3.87 14.63
CA ALA A 194 -12.26 -3.69 13.28
C ALA A 194 -12.96 -4.97 12.78
N VAL A 195 -12.39 -6.16 13.00
CA VAL A 195 -13.04 -7.45 12.65
C VAL A 195 -14.40 -7.59 13.34
N LYS A 196 -14.52 -7.18 14.60
CA LYS A 196 -15.78 -7.24 15.36
C LYS A 196 -16.83 -6.24 14.88
N LYS A 197 -16.41 -5.10 14.33
CA LYS A 197 -17.28 -3.95 14.06
C LYS A 197 -17.61 -3.74 12.58
N LEU A 198 -16.74 -4.15 11.67
CA LEU A 198 -16.95 -4.02 10.24
C LEU A 198 -17.97 -5.04 9.74
N VAL A 199 -18.60 -4.69 8.62
CA VAL A 199 -19.62 -5.49 7.94
C VAL A 199 -19.22 -5.72 6.49
N ASP A 200 -19.86 -6.71 5.84
CA ASP A 200 -19.57 -7.06 4.45
C ASP A 200 -20.18 -6.12 3.42
N THR A 201 -21.25 -5.41 3.79
CA THR A 201 -21.91 -4.41 2.96
C THR A 201 -21.90 -3.09 3.72
N PRO A 202 -20.84 -2.28 3.56
CA PRO A 202 -20.69 -1.03 4.30
C PRO A 202 -21.88 -0.10 4.09
N LEU A 203 -22.31 0.56 5.17
CA LEU A 203 -23.40 1.52 5.19
C LEU A 203 -22.87 2.96 5.24
N ASN A 204 -23.62 3.89 4.68
CA ASN A 204 -23.40 5.32 4.88
C ASN A 204 -24.07 5.81 6.19
N TYR A 205 -23.92 7.10 6.53
CA TYR A 205 -24.49 7.64 7.77
C TYR A 205 -26.03 7.54 7.88
N MET A 206 -26.71 7.38 6.74
CA MET A 206 -28.16 7.23 6.65
C MET A 206 -28.61 5.77 6.79
N GLY A 207 -27.69 4.81 6.81
CA GLY A 207 -27.99 3.37 6.84
C GLY A 207 -28.29 2.76 5.47
N ASN A 208 -27.99 3.46 4.37
CA ASN A 208 -28.05 2.90 3.03
C ASN A 208 -26.70 2.27 2.66
N SER A 209 -26.65 1.37 1.68
CA SER A 209 -25.38 0.87 1.14
C SER A 209 -24.48 2.02 0.70
N ALA A 210 -23.24 2.02 1.18
CA ALA A 210 -22.22 2.96 0.78
C ALA A 210 -21.62 2.58 -0.59
N SER A 211 -20.95 3.55 -1.22
CA SER A 211 -20.11 3.30 -2.39
C SER A 211 -18.99 2.29 -2.06
N ALA A 212 -18.55 1.57 -3.08
CA ALA A 212 -17.44 0.62 -2.96
C ALA A 212 -16.12 1.31 -2.55
N GLY A 213 -15.20 0.54 -1.98
CA GLY A 213 -13.89 1.00 -1.49
C GLY A 213 -13.77 1.15 0.02
N ARG A 214 -14.87 1.03 0.77
CA ARG A 214 -14.81 0.97 2.24
C ARG A 214 -14.29 -0.39 2.71
N ALA A 215 -13.53 -0.37 3.79
CA ALA A 215 -13.04 -1.57 4.46
C ALA A 215 -14.21 -2.43 4.94
N THR A 216 -14.11 -3.73 4.68
CA THR A 216 -15.10 -4.75 5.08
C THR A 216 -14.53 -5.63 6.18
N GLN A 217 -15.37 -6.45 6.81
CA GLN A 217 -14.89 -7.46 7.77
C GLN A 217 -13.86 -8.40 7.14
N VAL A 218 -14.08 -8.82 5.89
CA VAL A 218 -13.17 -9.67 5.13
C VAL A 218 -11.82 -9.00 4.92
N ALA A 219 -11.80 -7.69 4.63
CA ALA A 219 -10.56 -6.91 4.53
C ALA A 219 -9.80 -6.86 5.86
N ALA A 220 -10.50 -6.64 6.98
CA ALA A 220 -9.87 -6.62 8.30
C ALA A 220 -9.31 -7.98 8.71
N LYS A 221 -10.04 -9.09 8.45
CA LYS A 221 -9.54 -10.45 8.71
C LYS A 221 -8.29 -10.75 7.87
N SER A 222 -8.32 -10.37 6.59
CA SER A 222 -7.19 -10.57 5.67
C SER A 222 -5.95 -9.79 6.11
N LEU A 223 -6.10 -8.52 6.49
CA LEU A 223 -5.00 -7.70 6.98
C LEU A 223 -4.47 -8.21 8.33
N LEU A 224 -5.34 -8.59 9.26
CA LEU A 224 -4.94 -9.16 10.55
C LEU A 224 -4.19 -10.48 10.39
N GLY A 225 -4.66 -11.37 9.50
CA GLY A 225 -3.93 -12.58 9.17
C GLY A 225 -2.54 -12.29 8.60
N ARG A 226 -2.41 -11.31 7.70
CA ARG A 226 -1.11 -10.88 7.15
C ARG A 226 -0.20 -10.31 8.24
N VAL A 227 -0.75 -9.53 9.16
CA VAL A 227 -0.03 -9.01 10.33
C VAL A 227 0.48 -10.15 11.21
N TYR A 228 -0.37 -11.12 11.56
CA TYR A 228 0.03 -12.27 12.36
C TYR A 228 1.09 -13.13 11.67
N LEU A 229 0.95 -13.39 10.37
CA LEU A 229 1.96 -14.11 9.62
C LEU A 229 3.29 -13.33 9.60
N THR A 230 3.24 -12.00 9.48
CA THR A 230 4.42 -11.12 9.56
C THR A 230 5.10 -11.20 10.92
N MET A 231 4.34 -11.11 12.01
CA MET A 231 4.85 -11.26 13.38
C MET A 231 5.47 -12.64 13.63
N ALA A 232 4.96 -13.68 12.96
CA ALA A 232 5.53 -15.02 13.04
C ALA A 232 6.89 -15.18 12.35
N GLY A 233 7.22 -14.28 11.42
CA GLY A 233 8.51 -14.25 10.73
C GLY A 233 9.44 -13.17 11.27
N TYR A 234 10.55 -12.97 10.57
CA TYR A 234 11.53 -11.94 10.91
C TYR A 234 10.95 -10.51 10.75
N PRO A 235 11.26 -9.55 11.64
CA PRO A 235 12.20 -9.67 12.76
C PRO A 235 11.60 -10.20 14.08
N VAL A 236 10.27 -10.19 14.25
CA VAL A 236 9.58 -10.48 15.53
C VAL A 236 9.71 -11.96 15.92
N GLN A 237 9.51 -12.87 14.98
CA GLN A 237 9.68 -14.32 15.10
C GLN A 237 8.79 -14.99 16.17
N ASP A 238 7.57 -14.49 16.36
CA ASP A 238 6.59 -15.11 17.25
C ASP A 238 5.78 -16.18 16.51
N ALA A 239 6.33 -17.40 16.46
CA ALA A 239 5.70 -18.53 15.78
C ALA A 239 4.27 -18.84 16.25
N SER A 240 3.86 -18.41 17.46
CA SER A 240 2.50 -18.60 17.97
C SER A 240 1.44 -17.87 17.11
N LYS A 241 1.83 -16.81 16.39
CA LYS A 241 0.92 -16.06 15.53
C LYS A 241 0.52 -16.82 14.26
N LYS A 242 1.23 -17.89 13.86
CA LYS A 242 0.89 -18.66 12.66
C LYS A 242 -0.51 -19.27 12.71
N THR A 243 -0.90 -19.84 13.85
CA THR A 243 -2.23 -20.44 14.02
C THR A 243 -3.34 -19.40 13.90
N LEU A 244 -3.15 -18.21 14.48
CA LEU A 244 -4.11 -17.11 14.36
C LEU A 244 -4.23 -16.62 12.91
N ALA A 245 -3.12 -16.57 12.18
CA ALA A 245 -3.13 -16.22 10.75
C ALA A 245 -3.87 -17.28 9.92
N GLU A 246 -3.59 -18.57 10.16
CA GLU A 246 -4.23 -19.70 9.48
C GLU A 246 -5.76 -19.67 9.63
N GLU A 247 -6.26 -19.47 10.85
CA GLU A 247 -7.69 -19.41 11.15
C GLU A 247 -8.36 -18.29 10.34
N LEU A 248 -7.82 -17.08 10.39
CA LEU A 248 -8.35 -15.92 9.67
C LEU A 248 -8.31 -16.10 8.15
N PHE A 249 -7.21 -16.64 7.61
CA PHE A 249 -7.12 -16.90 6.18
C PHE A 249 -8.09 -17.97 5.72
N SER A 250 -8.27 -19.04 6.49
CA SER A 250 -9.27 -20.06 6.18
C SER A 250 -10.67 -19.45 6.13
N GLU A 251 -11.03 -18.62 7.10
CA GLU A 251 -12.34 -17.93 7.11
C GLU A 251 -12.54 -17.04 5.89
N VAL A 252 -11.52 -16.27 5.48
CA VAL A 252 -11.57 -15.39 4.30
C VAL A 252 -11.74 -16.21 3.02
N ILE A 253 -10.99 -17.31 2.87
CA ILE A 253 -11.06 -18.20 1.71
C ILE A 253 -12.44 -18.84 1.61
N ASP A 254 -12.93 -19.41 2.72
CA ASP A 254 -14.22 -20.08 2.77
C ASP A 254 -15.35 -19.09 2.49
N TYR A 255 -15.27 -17.88 3.04
CA TYR A 255 -16.22 -16.79 2.74
C TYR A 255 -16.23 -16.43 1.24
N SER A 256 -15.05 -16.21 0.66
CA SER A 256 -14.93 -15.78 -0.74
C SER A 256 -15.55 -16.80 -1.69
N PHE A 257 -15.23 -18.10 -1.51
CA PHE A 257 -15.79 -19.15 -2.36
C PHE A 257 -17.28 -19.38 -2.12
N ALA A 258 -17.75 -19.32 -0.86
CA ALA A 258 -19.18 -19.45 -0.57
C ALA A 258 -20.03 -18.33 -1.19
N ASN A 259 -19.45 -17.15 -1.40
CA ASN A 259 -20.14 -15.97 -1.91
C ASN A 259 -19.76 -15.61 -3.36
N ASN A 260 -18.91 -16.40 -4.04
CA ASN A 260 -18.38 -16.11 -5.38
C ASN A 260 -17.77 -14.70 -5.51
N LYS A 261 -17.00 -14.26 -4.51
CA LYS A 261 -16.37 -12.93 -4.49
C LYS A 261 -14.86 -13.02 -4.68
N TYR A 262 -14.27 -11.98 -5.28
CA TYR A 262 -12.81 -11.73 -5.30
C TYR A 262 -11.94 -12.73 -6.08
N TRP A 263 -12.53 -13.64 -6.87
CA TRP A 263 -11.78 -14.63 -7.64
C TRP A 263 -12.04 -14.46 -9.14
N ALA A 264 -10.98 -14.25 -9.92
CA ALA A 264 -11.01 -14.36 -11.37
C ALA A 264 -10.81 -15.83 -11.76
N SER A 265 -11.80 -16.44 -12.39
CA SER A 265 -11.89 -17.90 -12.54
C SER A 265 -11.05 -18.48 -13.68
N THR A 266 -10.65 -17.63 -14.63
CA THR A 266 -9.85 -18.00 -15.80
C THR A 266 -8.68 -17.03 -16.00
N ALA A 267 -7.66 -17.41 -16.77
CA ALA A 267 -6.59 -16.50 -17.17
C ALA A 267 -7.12 -15.25 -17.91
N ASP A 268 -8.13 -15.41 -18.75
CA ASP A 268 -8.73 -14.33 -19.53
C ASP A 268 -9.50 -13.33 -18.64
N GLU A 269 -10.11 -13.80 -17.56
CA GLU A 269 -10.67 -12.92 -16.54
C GLU A 269 -9.56 -12.26 -15.71
N TRP A 270 -8.52 -13.01 -15.36
CA TRP A 270 -7.40 -12.53 -14.55
C TRP A 270 -6.68 -11.36 -15.23
N ILE A 271 -6.41 -11.43 -16.53
CA ILE A 271 -5.74 -10.32 -17.23
C ILE A 271 -6.60 -9.04 -17.25
N LYS A 272 -7.93 -9.17 -17.15
CA LYS A 272 -8.87 -8.04 -17.17
C LYS A 272 -9.04 -7.37 -15.81
N ILE A 273 -8.59 -7.98 -14.71
CA ILE A 273 -8.65 -7.33 -13.38
C ILE A 273 -7.76 -6.07 -13.32
N TRP A 274 -6.85 -5.96 -14.28
CA TRP A 274 -5.88 -4.89 -14.49
C TRP A 274 -6.40 -3.79 -15.43
N ILE A 275 -7.73 -3.61 -15.43
CA ILE A 275 -8.49 -2.66 -16.25
C ILE A 275 -9.51 -1.98 -15.35
N SER A 276 -9.55 -0.65 -15.32
CA SER A 276 -10.32 0.13 -14.32
C SER A 276 -11.83 -0.14 -14.38
N ASP A 277 -12.35 -0.54 -15.54
CA ASP A 277 -13.75 -0.96 -15.72
C ASP A 277 -14.14 -2.16 -14.84
N ASN A 278 -13.16 -2.92 -14.33
CA ASN A 278 -13.35 -4.08 -13.48
C ASN A 278 -13.02 -3.83 -12.00
N ASP A 279 -12.72 -2.59 -11.63
CA ASP A 279 -12.43 -2.21 -10.25
C ASP A 279 -13.57 -2.61 -9.30
N ASN A 280 -13.23 -2.89 -8.04
CA ASN A 280 -14.11 -3.34 -6.97
C ASN A 280 -14.76 -4.73 -7.16
N LYS A 281 -14.41 -5.46 -8.22
CA LYS A 281 -14.94 -6.80 -8.48
C LYS A 281 -14.07 -7.93 -7.91
N TYR A 282 -12.75 -7.82 -8.08
CA TYR A 282 -11.82 -8.93 -7.84
C TYR A 282 -10.92 -8.75 -6.62
N HIS A 283 -10.80 -7.54 -6.08
CA HIS A 283 -9.91 -7.27 -4.94
C HIS A 283 -10.71 -7.17 -3.63
N ILE A 284 -10.11 -7.61 -2.52
CA ILE A 284 -10.72 -7.56 -1.19
C ILE A 284 -10.69 -6.12 -0.66
N PHE A 285 -9.57 -5.43 -0.87
CA PHE A 285 -9.41 -4.01 -0.53
C PHE A 285 -8.40 -3.35 -1.47
N GLU A 286 -8.75 -2.18 -1.99
CA GLU A 286 -7.99 -1.43 -2.98
C GLU A 286 -8.15 0.08 -2.75
N ILE A 287 -7.16 0.84 -3.21
CA ILE A 287 -7.17 2.30 -3.18
C ILE A 287 -7.93 2.79 -4.41
N GLN A 288 -8.92 3.65 -4.16
CA GLN A 288 -9.81 4.16 -5.20
C GLN A 288 -9.19 5.34 -5.93
N TYR A 289 -8.99 5.19 -7.24
CA TYR A 289 -8.54 6.25 -8.13
C TYR A 289 -9.61 6.58 -9.18
N ILE A 290 -9.52 7.80 -9.71
CA ILE A 290 -10.31 8.27 -10.84
C ILE A 290 -9.42 9.12 -11.75
N ALA A 291 -9.80 9.28 -13.01
CA ALA A 291 -9.06 10.10 -13.96
C ALA A 291 -9.26 11.61 -13.72
N ALA A 292 -8.71 12.12 -12.61
CA ALA A 292 -8.83 13.51 -12.19
C ALA A 292 -7.62 14.03 -11.40
N LYS A 293 -7.48 15.35 -11.36
CA LYS A 293 -6.41 16.04 -10.64
C LYS A 293 -6.35 15.64 -9.17
N ASN A 294 -5.20 15.13 -8.74
CA ASN A 294 -4.92 14.65 -7.37
C ASN A 294 -5.69 13.39 -6.95
N TYR A 295 -6.42 12.74 -7.86
CA TYR A 295 -7.21 11.54 -7.56
C TYR A 295 -6.90 10.35 -8.49
N GLY A 296 -6.00 10.50 -9.46
CA GLY A 296 -5.52 9.38 -10.25
C GLY A 296 -4.38 8.63 -9.58
N ASN A 297 -4.09 7.44 -10.10
CA ASN A 297 -3.08 6.54 -9.58
C ASN A 297 -1.67 7.05 -9.91
N PRO A 298 -0.90 7.56 -8.92
CA PRO A 298 0.43 8.11 -9.17
C PRO A 298 1.46 7.04 -9.54
N MET A 299 1.25 5.78 -9.17
CA MET A 299 2.20 4.69 -9.39
C MET A 299 2.43 4.39 -10.88
N VAL A 300 1.43 4.61 -11.75
CA VAL A 300 1.57 4.34 -13.18
C VAL A 300 2.72 5.15 -13.78
N PHE A 301 2.88 6.41 -13.38
CA PHE A 301 4.01 7.22 -13.82
C PHE A 301 5.37 6.68 -13.32
N ASN A 302 5.40 6.05 -12.14
CA ASN A 302 6.65 5.52 -11.56
C ASN A 302 7.05 4.17 -12.13
N SER A 303 6.09 3.36 -12.57
CA SER A 303 6.30 1.98 -13.01
C SER A 303 6.43 1.82 -14.53
N VAL A 304 6.06 2.85 -15.30
CA VAL A 304 6.10 2.83 -16.76
C VAL A 304 7.32 3.62 -17.26
N PRO A 305 8.14 3.05 -18.15
CA PRO A 305 9.28 3.76 -18.73
C PRO A 305 8.85 4.88 -19.68
N ALA A 306 9.81 5.51 -20.34
CA ALA A 306 9.51 6.43 -21.44
C ALA A 306 8.86 5.65 -22.61
N VAL A 307 7.59 5.95 -22.87
CA VAL A 307 6.84 5.49 -24.06
C VAL A 307 6.17 6.70 -24.72
N ASN A 308 6.03 6.67 -26.05
CA ASN A 308 5.47 7.79 -26.83
C ASN A 308 3.93 7.83 -26.73
N ASP A 309 3.33 8.78 -27.45
CA ASP A 309 1.89 9.09 -27.43
C ASP A 309 1.00 8.07 -28.18
N SER A 310 1.59 7.08 -28.85
CA SER A 310 0.86 5.94 -29.43
C SER A 310 0.30 4.98 -28.37
N TYR A 311 0.88 4.99 -27.16
CA TYR A 311 0.42 4.15 -26.05
C TYR A 311 -0.72 4.84 -25.30
N THR A 312 -0.52 6.12 -25.00
CA THR A 312 -1.45 7.00 -24.28
C THR A 312 -1.38 8.37 -24.92
N LYS A 313 -2.47 9.13 -24.98
CA LYS A 313 -2.52 10.49 -25.56
C LYS A 313 -1.40 11.45 -25.12
N ILE A 314 -0.81 11.19 -23.97
CA ILE A 314 0.35 11.90 -23.42
C ILE A 314 1.60 11.02 -23.43
N GLN A 315 2.75 11.60 -23.72
CA GLN A 315 4.03 10.91 -23.62
C GLN A 315 4.36 10.56 -22.15
N MET A 316 4.73 9.30 -21.91
CA MET A 316 5.31 8.88 -20.64
C MET A 316 6.81 9.15 -20.61
N SER A 317 7.31 9.47 -19.43
CA SER A 317 8.73 9.78 -19.19
C SER A 317 9.27 9.08 -17.95
N GLY A 318 8.53 8.09 -17.43
CA GLY A 318 8.74 7.51 -16.11
C GLY A 318 10.05 6.76 -15.94
N ASN A 319 10.16 6.01 -14.84
CA ASN A 319 11.44 5.49 -14.38
C ASN A 319 11.94 4.33 -15.25
N ARG A 320 13.27 4.15 -15.30
CA ARG A 320 13.90 3.02 -15.98
C ARG A 320 13.98 1.82 -15.03
N ILE A 321 12.84 1.17 -14.84
CA ILE A 321 12.67 0.04 -13.94
C ILE A 321 12.10 -1.11 -14.77
N TRP A 322 12.79 -2.23 -14.76
CA TRP A 322 12.46 -3.40 -15.59
C TRP A 322 12.05 -4.58 -14.72
N CYS A 323 11.41 -5.58 -15.33
CA CYS A 323 11.31 -6.90 -14.73
C CYS A 323 12.72 -7.49 -14.60
N GLU A 324 13.04 -8.08 -13.44
CA GLU A 324 14.32 -8.73 -13.23
C GLU A 324 14.43 -9.99 -14.11
N ASN A 325 15.62 -10.20 -14.71
CA ASN A 325 15.87 -11.21 -15.74
C ASN A 325 15.43 -12.64 -15.35
N GLN A 326 15.51 -13.03 -14.08
CA GLN A 326 15.07 -14.35 -13.66
C GLN A 326 13.54 -14.45 -13.69
N LEU A 327 12.83 -13.41 -13.22
CA LEU A 327 11.37 -13.37 -13.28
C LEU A 327 10.88 -13.28 -14.73
N ASP A 328 11.55 -12.47 -15.56
CA ASP A 328 11.30 -12.39 -17.00
C ASP A 328 11.42 -13.77 -17.67
N GLY A 329 12.54 -14.46 -17.45
CA GLY A 329 12.77 -15.81 -17.98
C GLY A 329 11.81 -16.87 -17.42
N ILE A 330 11.25 -16.67 -16.22
CA ILE A 330 10.21 -17.53 -15.66
C ILE A 330 8.90 -17.38 -16.44
N PHE A 331 8.50 -16.16 -16.81
CA PHE A 331 7.27 -15.89 -17.53
C PHE A 331 7.35 -16.20 -19.03
N LYS A 332 8.50 -15.95 -19.65
CA LYS A 332 8.70 -16.09 -21.10
C LYS A 332 8.94 -17.51 -21.58
N GLN A 333 8.76 -18.53 -20.73
CA GLN A 333 8.80 -19.92 -21.20
C GLN A 333 7.63 -20.17 -22.14
N THR A 334 7.92 -20.78 -23.29
CA THR A 334 6.93 -21.08 -24.34
C THR A 334 6.78 -22.57 -24.55
N ASP A 335 5.58 -22.99 -24.97
CA ASP A 335 5.35 -24.34 -25.48
C ASP A 335 5.90 -24.52 -26.91
N GLU A 336 5.68 -25.69 -27.50
CA GLU A 336 6.10 -26.03 -28.86
C GLU A 336 5.45 -25.18 -29.97
N THR A 337 4.36 -24.48 -29.66
CA THR A 337 3.68 -23.56 -30.58
C THR A 337 4.21 -22.12 -30.48
N GLY A 338 5.07 -21.85 -29.49
CA GLY A 338 5.56 -20.51 -29.18
C GLY A 338 4.63 -19.71 -28.27
N ALA A 339 3.56 -20.30 -27.75
CA ALA A 339 2.68 -19.66 -26.79
C ALA A 339 3.28 -19.70 -25.38
N PHE A 340 3.11 -18.64 -24.59
CA PHE A 340 3.57 -18.64 -23.20
C PHE A 340 2.89 -19.74 -22.38
N ILE A 341 3.68 -20.52 -21.66
CA ILE A 341 3.20 -21.58 -20.76
C ILE A 341 2.44 -20.94 -19.59
N ASP A 342 2.99 -19.89 -19.00
CA ASP A 342 2.31 -19.09 -17.98
C ASP A 342 1.51 -17.97 -18.64
N LYS A 343 0.18 -18.11 -18.66
CA LYS A 343 -0.72 -17.15 -19.31
C LYS A 343 -0.71 -15.77 -18.64
N ARG A 344 -0.17 -15.64 -17.42
CA ARG A 344 -0.01 -14.33 -16.76
C ARG A 344 1.07 -13.49 -17.41
N CYS A 345 1.99 -14.07 -18.19
CA CYS A 345 3.03 -13.33 -18.91
C CYS A 345 2.44 -12.14 -19.69
N ALA A 346 1.35 -12.39 -20.43
CA ALA A 346 0.65 -11.39 -21.23
C ALA A 346 0.15 -10.18 -20.42
N GLY A 347 -0.33 -10.42 -19.20
CA GLY A 347 -0.86 -9.36 -18.32
C GLY A 347 0.18 -8.74 -17.38
N THR A 348 1.36 -9.35 -17.26
CA THR A 348 2.36 -8.97 -16.26
C THR A 348 3.54 -8.25 -16.89
N ILE A 349 4.15 -8.79 -17.95
CA ILE A 349 5.41 -8.25 -18.48
C ILE A 349 5.50 -8.18 -20.01
N ASN A 350 4.60 -8.85 -20.75
CA ASN A 350 4.81 -9.03 -22.19
C ASN A 350 4.69 -7.73 -22.99
N THR A 351 5.84 -7.14 -23.34
CA THR A 351 5.92 -5.95 -24.20
C THR A 351 6.10 -6.28 -25.69
N SER A 352 6.09 -7.55 -26.11
CA SER A 352 6.36 -7.92 -27.51
C SER A 352 5.33 -7.39 -28.51
N GLU A 353 4.09 -7.19 -28.05
CA GLU A 353 2.96 -6.73 -28.87
C GLU A 353 2.90 -5.20 -28.97
N PHE A 354 3.86 -4.50 -28.37
CA PHE A 354 3.85 -3.05 -28.27
C PHE A 354 4.49 -2.46 -29.53
N VAL A 355 3.67 -1.79 -30.34
CA VAL A 355 4.06 -1.24 -31.64
C VAL A 355 3.59 0.21 -31.77
N ASP A 356 4.51 1.13 -32.01
CA ASP A 356 4.20 2.54 -32.20
C ASP A 356 3.16 2.76 -33.32
N GLU A 357 2.57 3.95 -33.40
CA GLU A 357 1.57 4.28 -34.43
C GLU A 357 2.09 4.06 -35.87
N ASP A 358 3.40 4.18 -36.08
CA ASP A 358 4.06 3.92 -37.36
C ASP A 358 4.45 2.45 -37.58
N GLY A 359 4.15 1.58 -36.62
CA GLY A 359 4.46 0.15 -36.63
C GLY A 359 5.81 -0.21 -36.03
N THR A 360 6.56 0.74 -35.46
CA THR A 360 7.86 0.47 -34.84
C THR A 360 7.69 -0.29 -33.52
N PRO A 361 8.27 -1.49 -33.36
CA PRO A 361 8.16 -2.23 -32.10
C PRO A 361 8.87 -1.52 -30.94
N TYR A 362 8.35 -1.69 -29.73
CA TYR A 362 9.05 -1.34 -28.50
C TYR A 362 10.36 -2.13 -28.40
N THR A 363 11.46 -1.43 -28.07
CA THR A 363 12.81 -2.01 -27.97
C THR A 363 13.45 -1.87 -26.59
N GLY A 364 12.72 -1.33 -25.62
CA GLY A 364 13.17 -1.29 -24.23
C GLY A 364 13.04 -2.65 -23.55
N GLY A 365 13.44 -2.71 -22.26
CA GLY A 365 13.27 -3.93 -21.46
C GLY A 365 11.82 -4.14 -21.05
N ASP A 366 11.44 -5.39 -20.81
CA ASP A 366 10.12 -5.71 -20.25
C ASP A 366 9.94 -5.01 -18.90
N PHE A 367 8.77 -4.41 -18.72
CA PHE A 367 8.35 -3.75 -17.49
C PHE A 367 6.96 -4.25 -17.09
N PHE A 368 6.53 -3.90 -15.88
CA PHE A 368 5.26 -4.39 -15.37
C PHE A 368 4.04 -3.69 -15.98
N LEU A 369 3.12 -4.48 -16.55
CA LEU A 369 1.97 -4.01 -17.32
C LEU A 369 0.66 -3.94 -16.54
N LYS A 370 0.61 -4.54 -15.34
CA LYS A 370 -0.60 -4.67 -14.55
C LYS A 370 -1.34 -3.33 -14.39
N PHE A 371 -0.64 -2.25 -14.12
CA PHE A 371 -1.28 -0.95 -13.87
C PHE A 371 -1.23 0.01 -15.05
N PHE A 372 -0.61 -0.38 -16.18
CA PHE A 372 -0.53 0.47 -17.35
C PHE A 372 -1.68 0.19 -18.32
N GLU A 373 -2.73 0.99 -18.21
CA GLU A 373 -3.87 0.97 -19.13
C GLU A 373 -3.59 1.82 -20.37
N HIS A 374 -2.98 1.21 -21.38
CA HIS A 374 -2.70 1.86 -22.67
C HIS A 374 -3.62 1.35 -23.79
N LYS A 375 -3.67 2.10 -24.89
CA LYS A 375 -4.56 1.86 -26.05
C LYS A 375 -4.52 0.41 -26.55
N MET A 376 -3.33 -0.17 -26.72
CA MET A 376 -3.20 -1.54 -27.27
C MET A 376 -3.71 -2.60 -26.29
N LYS A 377 -3.32 -2.53 -25.00
CA LYS A 377 -3.80 -3.49 -23.99
C LYS A 377 -5.32 -3.46 -23.90
N ARG A 378 -5.93 -2.27 -23.84
CA ARG A 378 -7.39 -2.13 -23.79
C ARG A 378 -8.06 -2.71 -25.03
N LYS A 379 -7.56 -2.37 -26.23
CA LYS A 379 -8.04 -2.93 -27.50
C LYS A 379 -7.92 -4.46 -27.57
N LEU A 380 -6.77 -5.02 -27.19
CA LEU A 380 -6.53 -6.48 -27.15
C LEU A 380 -7.51 -7.19 -26.22
N LEU A 381 -7.89 -6.55 -25.12
CA LEU A 381 -8.83 -7.10 -24.13
C LEU A 381 -10.31 -6.79 -24.43
N GLY A 382 -10.60 -6.06 -25.51
CA GLY A 382 -11.95 -5.72 -25.95
C GLY A 382 -12.59 -4.53 -25.23
N TYR A 383 -11.77 -3.59 -24.74
CA TYR A 383 -12.20 -2.36 -24.09
C TYR A 383 -11.92 -1.13 -24.97
N GLU A 384 -12.81 -0.15 -24.93
CA GLU A 384 -12.58 1.18 -25.50
C GLU A 384 -11.40 1.86 -24.80
N ASP A 385 -10.67 2.73 -25.49
CA ASP A 385 -9.60 3.50 -24.87
C ASP A 385 -10.12 4.53 -23.85
N ILE A 386 -9.22 5.02 -23.00
CA ILE A 386 -9.51 6.03 -21.95
C ILE A 386 -8.67 7.29 -22.14
N ASP A 387 -8.12 7.49 -23.33
CA ASP A 387 -7.11 8.51 -23.62
C ASP A 387 -7.60 9.93 -23.36
N ASP A 388 -8.87 10.19 -23.66
CA ASP A 388 -9.50 11.48 -23.40
C ASP A 388 -9.68 11.79 -21.91
N GLN A 389 -9.62 10.78 -21.04
CA GLN A 389 -9.68 10.93 -19.58
C GLN A 389 -8.30 11.22 -18.98
N ILE A 390 -7.23 10.69 -19.59
CA ILE A 390 -5.84 10.84 -19.12
C ILE A 390 -5.28 12.20 -19.55
N ALA A 391 -5.73 13.26 -18.89
CA ALA A 391 -5.28 14.62 -19.17
C ALA A 391 -3.89 14.96 -18.59
N ASP A 392 -3.38 14.14 -17.65
CA ASP A 392 -2.05 14.25 -17.06
C ASP A 392 -1.53 12.85 -16.70
N ARG A 393 -0.20 12.70 -16.62
CA ARG A 393 0.50 11.43 -16.35
C ARG A 393 0.17 10.80 -15.00
N THR A 394 -0.47 11.55 -14.12
CA THR A 394 -0.93 11.10 -12.80
C THR A 394 -2.42 10.75 -12.76
N TYR A 395 -3.15 10.87 -13.88
CA TYR A 395 -4.62 10.71 -13.93
C TYR A 395 -5.08 9.31 -14.35
N PHE A 396 -4.28 8.27 -14.12
CA PHE A 396 -4.73 6.92 -14.45
C PHE A 396 -5.83 6.47 -13.45
N PRO A 397 -6.96 5.93 -13.93
CA PRO A 397 -8.08 5.59 -13.05
C PRO A 397 -7.93 4.23 -12.35
N ILE A 398 -7.03 3.35 -12.81
CA ILE A 398 -6.88 1.99 -12.26
C ILE A 398 -6.61 1.97 -10.75
N ASN A 399 -7.39 1.21 -10.01
CA ASN A 399 -7.19 1.02 -8.57
C ASN A 399 -5.90 0.27 -8.22
N TYR A 400 -5.34 0.55 -7.05
CA TYR A 400 -4.18 -0.17 -6.51
C TYR A 400 -4.61 -1.16 -5.42
N PRO A 401 -4.49 -2.49 -5.64
CA PRO A 401 -4.89 -3.48 -4.67
C PRO A 401 -3.91 -3.52 -3.48
N LEU A 402 -4.46 -3.48 -2.27
CA LEU A 402 -3.70 -3.71 -1.04
C LEU A 402 -3.91 -5.13 -0.49
N ILE A 403 -5.07 -5.72 -0.77
CA ILE A 403 -5.45 -7.06 -0.32
C ILE A 403 -6.19 -7.78 -1.45
N ARG A 404 -5.68 -8.95 -1.80
CA ARG A 404 -6.26 -9.86 -2.78
C ARG A 404 -6.48 -11.24 -2.18
N LEU A 405 -7.43 -11.97 -2.75
CA LEU A 405 -7.68 -13.34 -2.33
C LEU A 405 -6.48 -14.25 -2.60
N GLU A 406 -5.78 -14.07 -3.73
CA GLU A 406 -4.66 -14.94 -4.09
C GLU A 406 -3.49 -14.84 -3.12
N ASP A 407 -3.25 -13.64 -2.56
CA ASP A 407 -2.27 -13.47 -1.49
C ASP A 407 -2.69 -14.24 -0.23
N VAL A 408 -3.97 -14.14 0.17
CA VAL A 408 -4.52 -14.88 1.31
C VAL A 408 -4.42 -16.40 1.11
N MET A 409 -4.76 -16.89 -0.08
CA MET A 409 -4.67 -18.31 -0.46
C MET A 409 -3.24 -18.84 -0.35
N LEU A 410 -2.26 -18.07 -0.84
CA LEU A 410 -0.86 -18.48 -0.84
C LEU A 410 -0.22 -18.34 0.55
N MET A 411 -0.61 -17.33 1.35
CA MET A 411 -0.21 -17.22 2.76
C MET A 411 -0.78 -18.38 3.59
N TYR A 412 -2.03 -18.77 3.35
CA TYR A 412 -2.62 -19.97 3.97
C TYR A 412 -1.83 -21.23 3.60
N ALA A 413 -1.59 -21.44 2.30
CA ALA A 413 -0.81 -22.58 1.80
C ALA A 413 0.60 -22.64 2.43
N GLU A 414 1.29 -21.50 2.55
CA GLU A 414 2.59 -21.42 3.22
C GLU A 414 2.55 -21.94 4.67
N ILE A 415 1.48 -21.62 5.41
CA ILE A 415 1.34 -22.03 6.81
C ILE A 415 1.06 -23.53 6.91
N VAL A 416 0.09 -24.03 6.13
CA VAL A 416 -0.41 -25.41 6.27
C VAL A 416 0.46 -26.45 5.55
N GLY A 417 1.34 -26.03 4.65
CA GLY A 417 2.19 -26.94 3.87
C GLY A 417 1.39 -27.81 2.89
N PRO A 418 1.92 -28.97 2.44
CA PRO A 418 1.34 -29.80 1.38
C PRO A 418 0.10 -30.61 1.81
N THR A 419 -0.74 -30.04 2.67
CA THR A 419 -2.07 -30.60 3.01
C THR A 419 -2.99 -30.57 1.79
N GLY A 420 -4.13 -31.29 1.85
CA GLY A 420 -5.13 -31.26 0.79
C GLY A 420 -5.57 -29.83 0.43
N LYS A 421 -5.93 -29.02 1.43
CA LYS A 421 -6.33 -27.61 1.23
C LYS A 421 -5.14 -26.73 0.82
N GLY A 422 -3.94 -26.95 1.36
CA GLY A 422 -2.73 -26.23 0.95
C GLY A 422 -2.40 -26.42 -0.53
N LYS A 423 -2.35 -27.67 -1.00
CA LYS A 423 -2.17 -27.99 -2.43
C LYS A 423 -3.30 -27.43 -3.29
N GLU A 424 -4.55 -27.51 -2.83
CA GLU A 424 -5.69 -26.95 -3.54
C GLU A 424 -5.53 -25.44 -3.78
N MET A 425 -5.12 -24.67 -2.77
CA MET A 425 -4.97 -23.21 -2.90
C MET A 425 -3.92 -22.85 -3.94
N VAL A 426 -2.77 -23.52 -3.93
CA VAL A 426 -1.71 -23.28 -4.93
C VAL A 426 -2.17 -23.74 -6.31
N ASN A 427 -2.79 -24.92 -6.41
CA ASN A 427 -3.23 -25.48 -7.68
C ASN A 427 -4.32 -24.65 -8.36
N LYS A 428 -5.26 -24.05 -7.62
CA LYS A 428 -6.27 -23.15 -8.21
C LYS A 428 -5.62 -22.00 -8.98
N ILE A 429 -4.56 -21.39 -8.44
CA ILE A 429 -3.84 -20.28 -9.06
C ILE A 429 -3.03 -20.78 -10.27
N ARG A 430 -2.29 -21.88 -10.09
CA ARG A 430 -1.48 -22.52 -11.14
C ARG A 430 -2.31 -22.91 -12.36
N THR A 431 -3.36 -23.70 -12.16
CA THR A 431 -4.17 -24.21 -13.28
C THR A 431 -4.96 -23.10 -13.96
N ARG A 432 -5.41 -22.08 -13.22
CA ARG A 432 -6.01 -20.88 -13.83
C ARG A 432 -4.99 -20.17 -14.74
N ALA A 433 -3.73 -20.09 -14.34
CA ALA A 433 -2.64 -19.52 -15.12
C ALA A 433 -2.14 -20.42 -16.28
N GLY A 434 -2.70 -21.62 -16.45
CA GLY A 434 -2.30 -22.57 -17.50
C GLY A 434 -1.13 -23.49 -17.12
N LEU A 435 -0.66 -23.44 -15.87
CA LEU A 435 0.38 -24.31 -15.35
C LEU A 435 -0.19 -25.63 -14.85
N ASP A 436 0.63 -26.68 -14.88
CA ASP A 436 0.27 -27.97 -14.30
C ASP A 436 0.05 -27.88 -12.79
N ALA A 437 -0.89 -28.69 -12.29
CA ALA A 437 -1.06 -28.91 -10.86
C ALA A 437 0.23 -29.50 -10.25
N LEU A 438 0.45 -29.22 -8.96
CA LEU A 438 1.54 -29.82 -8.20
C LEU A 438 1.36 -31.32 -8.07
N ASP A 439 2.49 -32.04 -8.05
CA ASP A 439 2.53 -33.49 -7.86
C ASP A 439 1.87 -33.91 -6.54
N ASP A 440 1.24 -35.08 -6.56
CA ASP A 440 0.51 -35.59 -5.40
C ASP A 440 1.44 -35.92 -4.21
N ASP A 441 2.65 -36.39 -4.51
CA ASP A 441 3.70 -36.80 -3.58
C ASP A 441 4.79 -35.73 -3.36
N ILE A 442 4.49 -34.47 -3.67
CA ILE A 442 5.40 -33.34 -3.46
C ILE A 442 5.92 -33.28 -2.01
N THR A 443 7.23 -33.09 -1.86
CA THR A 443 7.88 -32.96 -0.55
C THR A 443 7.53 -31.61 0.09
N ILE A 444 7.68 -31.49 1.42
CA ILE A 444 7.44 -30.23 2.14
C ILE A 444 8.32 -29.09 1.60
N GLU A 445 9.59 -29.38 1.30
CA GLU A 445 10.55 -28.41 0.77
C GLU A 445 10.15 -27.95 -0.64
N ASN A 446 9.89 -28.88 -1.55
CA ASN A 446 9.46 -28.56 -2.92
C ASN A 446 8.11 -27.83 -2.92
N PHE A 447 7.24 -28.12 -1.96
CA PHE A 447 5.98 -27.39 -1.79
C PHE A 447 6.21 -25.96 -1.31
N ALA A 448 7.09 -25.73 -0.34
CA ALA A 448 7.44 -24.38 0.11
C ALA A 448 8.04 -23.55 -1.03
N ASP A 449 8.93 -24.12 -1.83
CA ASP A 449 9.49 -23.48 -3.02
C ASP A 449 8.41 -23.20 -4.07
N SER A 450 7.45 -24.13 -4.24
CA SER A 450 6.31 -23.95 -5.14
C SER A 450 5.39 -22.81 -4.68
N VAL A 451 5.17 -22.65 -3.37
CA VAL A 451 4.42 -21.50 -2.84
C VAL A 451 5.19 -20.20 -3.08
N ASP A 452 6.49 -20.17 -2.80
CA ASP A 452 7.33 -18.98 -2.99
C ASP A 452 7.34 -18.50 -4.45
N ILE A 453 7.55 -19.42 -5.40
CA ILE A 453 7.55 -19.08 -6.82
C ILE A 453 6.16 -18.66 -7.31
N GLU A 454 5.10 -19.28 -6.78
CA GLU A 454 3.73 -18.93 -7.16
C GLU A 454 3.36 -17.55 -6.63
N ARG A 455 3.78 -17.19 -5.40
CA ARG A 455 3.65 -15.83 -4.86
C ARG A 455 4.42 -14.83 -5.72
N ARG A 456 5.65 -15.15 -6.12
CA ARG A 456 6.49 -14.29 -6.96
C ARG A 456 5.84 -14.01 -8.32
N ARG A 457 5.24 -15.02 -8.96
CA ARG A 457 4.53 -14.88 -10.25
C ARG A 457 3.21 -14.14 -10.09
N GLU A 458 2.37 -14.59 -9.17
CA GLU A 458 1.00 -14.08 -9.04
C GLU A 458 0.98 -12.61 -8.62
N LEU A 459 1.82 -12.24 -7.66
CA LEU A 459 1.79 -10.94 -6.98
C LEU A 459 2.90 -9.99 -7.47
N ALA A 460 3.53 -10.30 -8.60
CA ALA A 460 4.54 -9.43 -9.21
C ALA A 460 3.97 -8.03 -9.45
N SER A 461 4.75 -6.98 -9.12
CA SER A 461 4.37 -5.56 -9.23
C SER A 461 3.30 -5.05 -8.25
N GLU A 462 2.96 -5.82 -7.21
CA GLU A 462 1.93 -5.44 -6.25
C GLU A 462 2.50 -5.02 -4.88
N GLY A 463 3.83 -4.85 -4.78
CA GLY A 463 4.48 -4.36 -3.57
C GLY A 463 4.58 -5.41 -2.45
N ILE A 464 4.46 -6.70 -2.79
CA ILE A 464 4.44 -7.80 -1.81
C ILE A 464 5.82 -8.45 -1.62
N ARG A 465 6.59 -8.62 -2.70
CA ARG A 465 7.76 -9.51 -2.74
C ARG A 465 8.83 -9.18 -1.69
N TRP A 466 9.14 -7.91 -1.49
CA TRP A 466 10.12 -7.49 -0.48
C TRP A 466 9.72 -7.93 0.94
N HIS A 467 8.44 -7.75 1.29
CA HIS A 467 7.96 -8.12 2.62
C HIS A 467 7.98 -9.63 2.85
N ASP A 468 7.72 -10.45 1.82
CA ASP A 468 7.88 -11.90 1.90
C ASP A 468 9.35 -12.28 2.18
N LEU A 469 10.27 -11.73 1.40
CA LEU A 469 11.71 -11.98 1.57
C LEU A 469 12.22 -11.56 2.95
N VAL A 470 11.73 -10.44 3.49
CA VAL A 470 12.08 -9.97 4.83
C VAL A 470 11.51 -10.90 5.89
N ARG A 471 10.21 -11.19 5.86
CA ARG A 471 9.52 -12.05 6.83
C ARG A 471 10.12 -13.46 6.89
N GLN A 472 10.52 -14.00 5.75
CA GLN A 472 11.18 -15.30 5.64
C GLN A 472 12.69 -15.25 5.91
N ASN A 473 13.25 -14.05 6.17
CA ASN A 473 14.68 -13.81 6.41
C ASN A 473 15.59 -14.28 5.26
N ARG A 474 15.12 -14.13 4.01
CA ARG A 474 15.80 -14.57 2.78
C ARG A 474 16.34 -13.41 1.93
N TYR A 475 15.93 -12.17 2.21
CA TYR A 475 16.29 -10.98 1.41
C TYR A 475 17.79 -10.81 1.18
N VAL A 476 18.65 -11.08 2.19
CA VAL A 476 20.11 -10.93 2.02
C VAL A 476 20.64 -11.88 0.97
N SER A 477 20.38 -13.19 1.11
CA SER A 477 20.91 -14.18 0.16
C SER A 477 20.33 -13.97 -1.23
N VAL A 478 19.01 -13.78 -1.34
CA VAL A 478 18.33 -13.64 -2.64
C VAL A 478 18.84 -12.42 -3.41
N LEU A 479 18.97 -11.26 -2.76
CA LEU A 479 19.40 -10.05 -3.47
C LEU A 479 20.90 -10.00 -3.71
N GLN A 480 21.71 -10.55 -2.80
CA GLN A 480 23.15 -10.67 -3.08
C GLN A 480 23.40 -11.55 -4.30
N ASP A 481 22.66 -12.65 -4.43
CA ASP A 481 22.77 -13.54 -5.59
C ASP A 481 22.24 -12.87 -6.86
N MET A 482 21.15 -12.10 -6.77
CA MET A 482 20.65 -11.28 -7.88
C MET A 482 21.72 -10.32 -8.41
N PHE A 483 22.39 -9.54 -7.55
CA PHE A 483 23.43 -8.60 -7.97
C PHE A 483 24.66 -9.29 -8.56
N LYS A 484 25.13 -10.38 -7.93
CA LYS A 484 26.27 -11.16 -8.45
C LYS A 484 25.96 -11.75 -9.84
N ARG A 485 24.75 -12.30 -10.01
CA ARG A 485 24.28 -12.90 -11.25
C ARG A 485 24.17 -11.87 -12.37
N ASN A 486 23.55 -10.72 -12.11
CA ASN A 486 23.44 -9.64 -13.09
C ASN A 486 24.78 -8.90 -13.35
N GLY A 487 25.75 -9.02 -12.44
CA GLY A 487 27.11 -8.53 -12.60
C GLY A 487 28.06 -9.46 -13.39
N SER A 488 27.62 -10.67 -13.70
CA SER A 488 28.42 -11.74 -14.32
C SER A 488 27.83 -12.21 -15.64
N ASP A 489 28.64 -12.82 -16.50
CA ASP A 489 28.16 -13.56 -17.66
C ASP A 489 27.67 -14.98 -17.29
N ALA A 490 27.21 -15.74 -18.29
CA ALA A 490 26.70 -17.10 -18.10
C ALA A 490 27.74 -18.12 -17.58
N ASN A 491 29.04 -17.82 -17.69
CA ASN A 491 30.12 -18.66 -17.16
C ASN A 491 30.57 -18.21 -15.75
N GLY A 492 29.92 -17.20 -15.18
CA GLY A 492 30.27 -16.62 -13.89
C GLY A 492 31.45 -15.66 -13.93
N VAL A 493 31.88 -15.21 -15.12
CA VAL A 493 32.92 -14.18 -15.24
C VAL A 493 32.29 -12.81 -14.95
N ILE A 494 32.87 -12.06 -14.04
CA ILE A 494 32.41 -10.71 -13.69
C ILE A 494 32.65 -9.78 -14.90
N THR A 495 31.58 -9.36 -15.56
CA THR A 495 31.62 -8.46 -16.74
C THR A 495 31.13 -7.06 -16.43
N LYS A 496 30.36 -6.88 -15.34
CA LYS A 496 29.90 -5.58 -14.83
C LYS A 496 30.28 -5.43 -13.35
N PRO A 497 31.54 -5.07 -13.04
CA PRO A 497 32.02 -5.00 -11.66
C PRO A 497 31.20 -4.09 -10.75
N GLU A 498 30.74 -2.94 -11.26
CA GLU A 498 29.94 -1.99 -10.47
C GLU A 498 28.59 -2.56 -10.03
N THR A 499 27.96 -3.36 -10.90
CA THR A 499 26.72 -4.08 -10.60
C THR A 499 26.98 -5.23 -9.63
N TYR A 500 28.02 -6.02 -9.89
CA TYR A 500 28.41 -7.14 -9.04
C TYR A 500 28.57 -6.66 -7.59
N GLU A 501 29.34 -5.59 -7.39
CA GLU A 501 29.69 -5.05 -6.08
C GLU A 501 28.51 -4.52 -5.25
N LEU A 502 27.33 -4.29 -5.84
CA LEU A 502 26.12 -3.89 -5.11
C LEU A 502 25.67 -4.95 -4.09
N TYR A 503 26.05 -6.22 -4.26
CA TYR A 503 25.77 -7.27 -3.26
C TYR A 503 26.27 -6.88 -1.85
N LYS A 504 27.35 -6.10 -1.76
CA LYS A 504 27.93 -5.67 -0.48
C LYS A 504 27.06 -4.67 0.28
N LEU A 505 26.17 -3.97 -0.42
CA LEU A 505 25.24 -3.00 0.17
C LEU A 505 23.99 -3.66 0.76
N VAL A 506 23.67 -4.89 0.32
CA VAL A 506 22.63 -5.70 0.92
C VAL A 506 23.18 -6.37 2.17
N THR A 507 22.78 -5.85 3.33
CA THR A 507 23.21 -6.34 4.64
C THR A 507 22.03 -6.81 5.47
N LYS A 508 22.29 -7.45 6.61
CA LYS A 508 21.24 -7.83 7.57
C LYS A 508 20.46 -6.63 8.10
N ASP A 509 20.98 -5.41 8.03
CA ASP A 509 20.29 -4.21 8.52
C ASP A 509 19.45 -3.54 7.41
N SER A 510 19.56 -4.01 6.16
CA SER A 510 18.88 -3.43 5.00
C SER A 510 17.39 -3.77 4.87
N TYR A 511 16.81 -4.50 5.84
CA TYR A 511 15.40 -4.93 5.84
C TYR A 511 14.41 -3.78 6.11
N ILE A 512 14.91 -2.68 6.66
CA ILE A 512 14.20 -1.42 6.93
C ILE A 512 15.00 -0.26 6.36
N TYR A 513 14.31 0.84 6.09
CA TYR A 513 14.84 2.12 5.61
C TYR A 513 15.35 3.00 6.76
N PRO A 514 16.18 4.02 6.49
CA PRO A 514 16.51 5.00 7.50
C PRO A 514 15.28 5.81 7.92
N ILE A 515 15.26 6.25 9.17
CA ILE A 515 14.38 7.31 9.62
C ILE A 515 14.69 8.55 8.77
N PRO A 516 13.68 9.23 8.18
CA PRO A 516 13.93 10.40 7.35
C PRO A 516 14.71 11.47 8.12
N ASP A 517 15.72 12.06 7.47
CA ASP A 517 16.61 13.04 8.07
C ASP A 517 15.85 14.25 8.64
N SER A 518 14.75 14.64 7.99
CA SER A 518 13.86 15.69 8.49
C SER A 518 13.31 15.38 9.88
N GLN A 519 12.97 14.12 10.17
CA GLN A 519 12.42 13.67 11.45
C GLN A 519 13.51 13.58 12.53
N MET A 520 14.72 13.14 12.16
CA MET A 520 15.88 13.13 13.06
C MET A 520 16.24 14.55 13.55
N LYS A 521 16.04 15.56 12.70
CA LYS A 521 16.38 16.96 12.96
C LYS A 521 15.29 17.75 13.69
N VAL A 522 14.08 17.20 13.82
CA VAL A 522 12.98 17.86 14.54
C VAL A 522 13.37 18.17 15.98
N LYS A 523 14.02 17.22 16.67
CA LYS A 523 14.56 17.40 18.01
C LYS A 523 15.73 16.45 18.24
N GLU A 524 16.91 17.02 18.45
CA GLU A 524 18.15 16.26 18.67
C GLU A 524 17.98 15.26 19.83
N GLY A 525 18.34 13.99 19.58
CA GLY A 525 18.26 12.91 20.55
C GLY A 525 16.84 12.38 20.83
N LEU A 526 15.80 12.85 20.12
CA LEU A 526 14.45 12.29 20.26
C LEU A 526 14.36 10.90 19.62
N TYR A 527 14.92 10.76 18.42
CA TYR A 527 14.97 9.52 17.65
C TYR A 527 16.40 9.05 17.42
N GLU A 528 16.53 7.75 17.22
CA GLU A 528 17.77 7.08 16.86
C GLU A 528 17.66 6.56 15.42
N GLN A 529 18.75 6.67 14.67
CA GLN A 529 18.80 6.16 13.30
C GLN A 529 18.85 4.63 13.29
N ASN A 530 18.24 4.01 12.29
CA ASN A 530 18.35 2.59 12.05
C ASN A 530 19.79 2.21 11.67
N LYS A 531 20.22 1.01 12.11
CA LYS A 531 21.56 0.49 11.79
C LYS A 531 21.71 0.35 10.27
N GLY A 532 22.95 0.51 9.79
CA GLY A 532 23.26 0.44 8.36
C GLY A 532 23.10 1.77 7.61
N TYR A 533 22.62 2.82 8.29
CA TYR A 533 22.42 4.15 7.74
C TYR A 533 23.18 5.19 8.57
N ASN A 534 23.70 6.22 7.91
CA ASN A 534 24.42 7.34 8.54
C ASN A 534 23.61 8.63 8.45
#